data_AF-A0A938D825-F1
#
_entry.id   AF-A0A938D825-F1
#
_cell.length_a   1.000
_cell.length_b   1.000
_cell.length_c   1.000
_cell.angle_alpha   90.00
_cell.angle_beta   90.00
_cell.angle_gamma   90.00
#
_symmetry.space_group_name_H-M   'P 1'
#
loop_
_entity.id
_entity.type
_entity.pdbx_description
1 polymer ?
#
loop_
_entity_poly.entity_id
_entity_poly.type
_entity_poly.pdbx_seq_one_letter_code
_entity_poly.pdbx_strand_id
1 'polypeptide(L)'
;MILPLSLALLTAFALLALLTPLLRRRYRVESRAAHDLAIYKDQLAELKREAASGAIGADAEKAARIEIERRILAADAEGAAARIAEIKPRRFLPAIIGVGLPLLALGLYVEIGNPQLPAQPLASRVRPTPVMTGDTEARVRAALEQLRQRLESDPKDVAAWLALGRLRLGVGQSSEAAAALREAERLAPDNVEVLMALAEALTFEAQGSVTPAARALFERALTKDPKLAGPRYYIGLAELQAGDAKAALARWLDLEADSPADAPWLATLAAEIERVSKQAGIDPKTIRPDRKAPKTADPAMPQPGADDIARMEKLSPQEREAAIKGMVDRLADRLKDSPDDLDGWRRLGRARGVLNDHAGAAEAWKQADRLKPDDPEILATWAEALLRGAGPTTELPEPTLVVLRRLEKANPNSGLALFYLAEAAERAGDRDGAISRLRKLRDMMPASAPARAAVERRIQALEEKK
;
A
#
# COMPACT_ATOMS: atom_id res chain seq x y z
N MET A 1 28.53 -0.61 -1.49
CA MET A 1 29.54 -1.18 -0.56
C MET A 1 30.23 -0.16 0.34
N ILE A 2 30.26 1.14 0.01
CA ILE A 2 31.00 2.14 0.80
C ILE A 2 30.32 2.41 2.16
N LEU A 3 29.00 2.60 2.17
CA LEU A 3 28.22 2.93 3.38
C LEU A 3 28.38 1.96 4.57
N PRO A 4 28.25 0.62 4.41
CA PRO A 4 28.44 -0.31 5.53
C PRO A 4 29.89 -0.31 6.03
N LEU A 5 30.86 -0.09 5.14
CA LEU A 5 32.27 0.03 5.51
C LEU A 5 32.51 1.29 6.35
N SER A 6 31.89 2.41 5.97
CA SER A 6 31.94 3.68 6.71
C SER A 6 31.29 3.56 8.09
N LEU A 7 30.15 2.89 8.20
CA LEU A 7 29.46 2.64 9.47
C LEU A 7 30.28 1.72 10.39
N ALA A 8 30.89 0.67 9.84
CA ALA A 8 31.77 -0.21 10.59
C ALA A 8 33.00 0.54 11.12
N LEU A 9 33.63 1.39 10.28
CA LEU A 9 34.75 2.24 10.67
C LEU A 9 34.37 3.27 11.74
N LEU A 10 33.20 3.91 11.63
CA LEU A 10 32.70 4.85 12.63
C LEU A 10 32.42 4.16 13.97
N THR A 11 31.84 2.96 13.93
CA THR A 11 31.57 2.17 15.14
C THR A 11 32.86 1.73 15.81
N ALA A 12 33.84 1.26 15.03
CA ALA A 12 35.16 0.91 15.53
C ALA A 12 35.90 2.11 16.13
N PHE A 13 35.81 3.28 15.50
CA PHE A 13 36.39 4.53 16.01
C PHE A 13 35.72 4.98 17.30
N ALA A 14 34.39 4.92 17.39
CA ALA A 14 33.64 5.27 18.60
C ALA A 14 33.99 4.33 19.77
N LEU A 15 34.04 3.02 19.52
CA LEU A 15 34.48 2.03 20.51
C LEU A 15 35.92 2.27 20.95
N LEU A 16 36.83 2.56 20.02
CA LEU A 16 38.22 2.89 20.34
C LEU A 16 38.29 4.14 21.22
N ALA A 17 37.59 5.22 20.87
CA ALA A 17 37.57 6.46 21.64
C ALA A 17 37.03 6.26 23.07
N LEU A 18 35.95 5.49 23.23
CA LEU A 18 35.33 5.18 24.52
C LEU A 18 36.17 4.23 25.39
N LEU A 19 36.89 3.28 24.77
CA LEU A 19 37.73 2.33 25.49
C LEU A 19 39.15 2.89 25.76
N THR A 20 39.62 3.87 24.98
CA THR A 20 40.93 4.52 25.17
C THR A 20 41.17 5.03 26.61
N PRO A 21 40.25 5.70 27.31
CA PRO A 21 40.47 6.10 28.71
C PRO A 21 40.57 4.92 29.68
N LEU A 22 39.96 3.77 29.36
CA LEU A 22 40.08 2.53 30.15
C LEU A 22 41.41 1.81 29.90
N LEU A 23 41.99 1.98 28.70
CA LEU A 23 43.29 1.44 28.30
C LEU A 23 44.46 2.36 28.71
N ARG A 24 44.25 3.67 28.81
CA ARG A 24 45.27 4.64 29.25
C ARG A 24 45.40 4.62 30.77
N ARG A 25 46.26 3.72 31.27
CA ARG A 25 46.89 3.89 32.59
C ARG A 25 47.68 5.19 32.60
N ARG A 26 47.20 6.18 33.35
CA ARG A 26 47.95 7.11 34.24
C ARG A 26 47.10 8.37 34.51
N TYR A 27 46.15 8.26 35.44
CA TYR A 27 45.95 9.40 36.33
C TYR A 27 47.08 9.32 37.36
N ARG A 28 48.18 10.03 37.11
CA ARG A 28 49.10 10.37 38.19
C ARG A 28 48.38 11.46 38.97
N VAL A 29 47.60 11.05 39.98
CA VAL A 29 47.29 11.98 41.06
C VAL A 29 48.65 12.26 41.69
N GLU A 30 49.21 13.46 41.46
CA GLU A 30 50.36 13.90 42.25
C GLU A 30 49.94 13.74 43.72
N SER A 31 50.60 12.84 44.43
CA SER A 31 50.15 12.50 45.78
C SER A 31 50.36 13.71 46.67
N ARG A 32 49.36 14.01 47.51
CA ARG A 32 49.41 15.04 48.54
C ARG A 32 50.74 14.99 49.34
N ALA A 33 51.21 13.78 49.62
CA ALA A 33 52.48 13.48 50.27
C ALA A 33 53.73 14.04 49.53
N ALA A 34 53.73 14.09 48.19
CA ALA A 34 54.84 14.67 47.44
C ALA A 34 54.89 16.20 47.57
N HIS A 35 53.74 16.84 47.75
CA HIS A 35 53.61 18.28 47.98
C HIS A 35 53.99 18.64 49.43
N ASP A 36 53.50 17.86 50.40
CA ASP A 36 53.81 18.05 51.82
C ASP A 36 55.32 17.87 52.10
N LEU A 37 55.98 16.93 51.40
CA LEU A 37 57.42 16.73 51.49
C LEU A 37 58.24 17.95 51.03
N ALA A 38 57.79 18.67 50.01
CA ALA A 38 58.46 19.89 49.56
C ALA A 38 58.37 21.00 50.63
N ILE A 39 57.19 21.16 51.22
CA ILE A 39 56.94 22.15 52.28
C ILE A 39 57.81 21.86 53.52
N TYR A 40 57.92 20.61 53.95
CA TYR A 40 58.76 20.27 55.11
C TYR A 40 60.26 20.49 54.87
N LYS A 41 60.74 20.29 53.64
CA LYS A 41 62.14 20.59 53.29
C LYS A 41 62.42 22.09 53.35
N ASP A 42 61.48 22.91 52.90
CA ASP A 42 61.59 24.37 52.99
C ASP A 42 61.57 24.84 54.44
N GLN A 43 60.70 24.28 55.29
CA GLN A 43 60.67 24.57 56.74
C GLN A 43 61.99 24.22 57.43
N LEU A 44 62.65 23.13 57.03
CA LEU A 44 63.93 22.72 57.61
C LEU A 44 65.08 23.65 57.17
N ALA A 45 64.98 24.21 55.97
CA ALA A 45 65.90 25.24 55.48
C ALA A 45 65.67 26.60 56.18
N GLU A 46 64.42 26.98 56.43
CA GLU A 46 64.03 28.17 57.20
C GLU A 46 64.57 28.09 58.63
N LEU A 47 64.32 26.98 59.33
CA LEU A 47 64.78 26.74 60.70
C LEU A 47 66.31 26.88 60.81
N LYS A 48 67.05 26.39 59.80
CA LYS A 48 68.51 26.51 59.75
C LYS A 48 68.96 27.97 59.58
N ARG A 49 68.22 28.79 58.82
CA ARG A 49 68.50 30.22 58.66
C ARG A 49 68.24 30.99 59.96
N GLU A 50 67.16 30.69 60.66
CA GLU A 50 66.81 31.30 61.95
C GLU A 50 67.78 30.93 63.07
N ALA A 51 68.28 29.70 63.08
CA ALA A 51 69.35 29.29 63.99
C ALA A 51 70.66 30.02 63.69
N ALA A 52 71.01 30.17 62.40
CA ALA A 52 72.22 30.88 61.99
C ALA A 52 72.16 32.39 62.30
N SER A 53 70.97 33.00 62.34
CA SER A 53 70.78 34.40 62.75
C SER A 53 70.68 34.59 64.26
N GLY A 54 70.72 33.51 65.04
CA GLY A 54 70.61 33.55 66.51
C GLY A 54 69.20 33.83 67.04
N ALA A 55 68.17 33.79 66.18
CA ALA A 55 66.78 34.05 66.55
C ALA A 55 66.18 32.92 67.41
N ILE A 56 66.73 31.71 67.31
CA ILE A 56 66.32 30.54 68.09
C ILE A 56 67.53 29.89 68.78
N GLY A 57 67.32 29.39 69.99
CA GLY A 57 68.35 28.68 70.75
C GLY A 57 68.63 27.27 70.23
N ALA A 58 69.85 26.76 70.44
CA ALA A 58 70.31 25.47 69.91
C ALA A 58 69.42 24.27 70.30
N ASP A 59 68.90 24.27 71.54
CA ASP A 59 68.01 23.19 72.00
C ASP A 59 66.63 23.24 71.31
N ALA A 60 66.12 24.44 71.04
CA ALA A 60 64.86 24.65 70.32
C ALA A 60 65.00 24.27 68.84
N GLU A 61 66.11 24.61 68.19
CA GLU A 61 66.42 24.18 66.82
C GLU A 61 66.44 22.65 66.73
N LYS A 62 67.16 21.99 67.64
CA LYS A 62 67.30 20.53 67.63
C LYS A 62 65.95 19.84 67.83
N ALA A 63 65.11 20.33 68.74
CA ALA A 63 63.77 19.80 68.97
C ALA A 63 62.86 19.97 67.74
N ALA A 64 62.84 21.17 67.14
CA ALA A 64 62.03 21.45 65.96
C ALA A 64 62.47 20.63 64.73
N ARG A 65 63.78 20.47 64.54
CA ARG A 65 64.35 19.64 63.47
C ARG A 65 63.88 18.19 63.57
N ILE A 66 63.94 17.59 64.76
CA ILE A 66 63.52 16.20 64.98
C ILE A 66 62.04 16.01 64.67
N GLU A 67 61.18 16.97 65.06
CA GLU A 67 59.75 16.91 64.78
C GLU A 67 59.43 17.03 63.28
N ILE A 68 60.12 17.92 62.55
CA ILE A 68 59.94 18.06 61.09
C ILE A 68 60.44 16.79 60.37
N GLU A 69 61.59 16.24 60.76
CA GLU A 69 62.11 14.99 60.19
C GLU A 69 61.16 13.81 60.45
N ARG A 70 60.54 13.75 61.62
CA ARG A 70 59.50 12.75 61.94
C ARG A 70 58.27 12.89 61.04
N ARG A 71 57.82 14.11 60.76
CA ARG A 71 56.69 14.37 59.85
C ARG A 71 56.99 14.00 58.42
N ILE A 72 58.23 14.22 57.97
CA ILE A 72 58.72 13.75 56.66
C ILE A 72 58.61 12.22 56.56
N LEU A 73 59.06 11.49 57.58
CA LEU A 73 58.97 10.03 57.61
C LEU A 73 57.52 9.54 57.63
N ALA A 74 56.63 10.22 58.36
CA ALA A 74 55.21 9.88 58.41
C ALA A 74 54.50 10.11 57.06
N ALA A 75 54.79 11.23 56.39
CA ALA A 75 54.25 11.53 55.06
C ALA A 75 54.72 10.54 53.98
N ASP A 76 55.97 10.05 54.06
CA ASP A 76 56.48 9.01 53.17
C ASP A 76 55.79 7.66 53.44
N ALA A 77 55.52 7.32 54.70
CA ALA A 77 54.78 6.11 55.09
C ALA A 77 53.30 6.15 54.62
N GLU A 78 52.62 7.28 54.74
CA GLU A 78 51.26 7.48 54.19
C GLU A 78 51.26 7.41 52.65
N GLY A 79 52.27 8.01 52.01
CA GLY A 79 52.51 7.89 50.58
C GLY A 79 52.78 6.45 50.12
N ALA A 80 53.45 5.64 50.94
CA ALA A 80 53.68 4.22 50.70
C ALA A 80 52.40 3.39 50.90
N ALA A 81 51.59 3.67 51.93
CA ALA A 81 50.32 3.01 52.18
C ALA A 81 49.28 3.27 51.07
N ALA A 82 49.22 4.50 50.55
CA ALA A 82 48.36 4.85 49.41
C ALA A 82 48.74 4.13 48.10
N ARG A 83 50.02 3.76 47.92
CA ARG A 83 50.47 2.96 46.76
C ARG A 83 49.99 1.51 46.80
N ILE A 84 49.59 1.00 47.97
CA ILE A 84 49.19 -0.41 48.16
C ILE A 84 47.71 -0.64 47.78
N ALA A 85 46.88 0.40 47.74
CA ALA A 85 45.52 0.33 47.20
C ALA A 85 45.49 0.36 45.66
N GLU A 86 46.29 -0.47 44.99
CA GLU A 86 46.16 -0.71 43.54
C GLU A 86 44.94 -1.61 43.28
N ILE A 87 43.83 -1.02 42.84
CA ILE A 87 42.75 -1.79 42.22
C ILE A 87 43.34 -2.48 40.98
N LYS A 88 43.51 -3.82 41.04
CA LYS A 88 43.99 -4.63 39.91
C LYS A 88 43.12 -4.32 38.67
N PRO A 89 43.66 -3.75 37.59
CA PRO A 89 42.86 -3.46 36.42
C PRO A 89 42.38 -4.79 35.81
N ARG A 90 41.07 -4.95 35.64
CA ARG A 90 40.49 -6.08 34.89
C ARG A 90 40.79 -5.89 33.40
N ARG A 91 42.03 -6.23 33.00
CA ARG A 91 42.57 -6.01 31.64
C ARG A 91 41.73 -6.66 30.53
N PHE A 92 40.90 -7.64 30.86
CA PHE A 92 40.05 -8.36 29.91
C PHE A 92 38.65 -7.75 29.74
N LEU A 93 38.19 -6.89 30.67
CA LEU A 93 36.84 -6.34 30.62
C LEU A 93 36.60 -5.41 29.41
N PRO A 94 37.55 -4.51 29.03
CA PRO A 94 37.42 -3.72 27.82
C PRO A 94 37.41 -4.58 26.55
N ALA A 95 38.16 -5.69 26.52
CA ALA A 95 38.21 -6.59 25.38
C ALA A 95 36.90 -7.39 25.21
N ILE A 96 36.32 -7.86 26.33
CA ILE A 96 35.03 -8.56 26.34
C ILE A 96 33.91 -7.62 25.87
N ILE A 97 33.91 -6.36 26.30
CA ILE A 97 32.91 -5.38 25.86
C ILE A 97 33.12 -5.01 24.39
N GLY A 98 34.37 -4.75 23.98
CA GLY A 98 34.70 -4.30 22.63
C GLY A 98 34.50 -5.36 21.55
N VAL A 99 34.61 -6.66 21.88
CA VAL A 99 34.46 -7.77 20.92
C VAL A 99 33.18 -8.56 21.16
N GLY A 100 32.85 -8.85 22.41
CA GLY A 100 31.70 -9.68 22.75
C GLY A 100 30.36 -9.02 22.46
N LEU A 101 30.23 -7.72 22.73
CA LEU A 101 28.97 -7.00 22.50
C LEU A 101 28.63 -6.89 21.00
N PRO A 102 29.57 -6.54 20.08
CA PRO A 102 29.30 -6.58 18.65
C PRO A 102 29.00 -7.98 18.11
N LEU A 103 29.70 -9.02 18.57
CA LEU A 103 29.45 -10.39 18.14
C LEU A 103 28.08 -10.89 18.59
N LEU A 104 27.68 -10.58 19.82
CA LEU A 104 26.36 -10.90 20.33
C LEU A 104 25.26 -10.17 19.54
N ALA A 105 25.45 -8.88 19.25
CA ALA A 105 24.52 -8.09 18.45
C ALA A 105 24.38 -8.65 17.01
N LEU A 106 25.49 -9.07 16.41
CA LEU A 106 25.49 -9.70 15.09
C LEU A 106 24.74 -11.05 15.11
N GLY A 107 25.00 -11.89 16.12
CA GLY A 107 24.30 -13.16 16.29
C GLY A 107 22.78 -12.98 16.45
N LEU A 108 22.37 -12.03 17.31
CA LEU A 108 20.96 -11.69 17.48
C LEU A 108 20.33 -11.14 16.19
N TYR A 109 21.06 -10.36 15.40
CA TYR A 109 20.58 -9.85 14.11
C TYR A 109 20.43 -10.96 13.06
N VAL A 110 21.27 -11.99 13.07
CA VAL A 110 21.12 -13.14 12.16
C VAL A 110 19.91 -14.00 12.57
N GLU A 111 19.65 -14.16 13.87
CA GLU A 111 18.55 -15.00 14.37
C GLU A 111 17.17 -14.31 14.28
N ILE A 112 17.09 -13.03 14.62
CA ILE A 112 15.82 -12.27 14.74
C ILE A 112 15.62 -11.35 13.53
N GLY A 113 16.70 -10.90 12.90
CA GLY A 113 16.66 -9.98 11.78
C GLY A 113 16.46 -10.69 10.44
N ASN A 114 16.44 -9.89 9.36
CA ASN A 114 16.30 -10.39 7.99
C ASN A 114 17.54 -9.99 7.19
N PRO A 115 18.66 -10.74 7.30
CA PRO A 115 19.94 -10.39 6.67
C PRO A 115 19.88 -10.40 5.13
N GLN A 116 18.86 -11.04 4.56
CA GLN A 116 18.63 -11.10 3.12
C GLN A 116 17.84 -9.91 2.56
N LEU A 117 17.34 -8.99 3.40
CA LEU A 117 16.60 -7.82 2.92
C LEU A 117 17.54 -6.90 2.13
N PRO A 118 17.21 -6.58 0.86
CA PRO A 118 18.01 -5.64 0.07
C PRO A 118 17.92 -4.23 0.66
N ALA A 119 19.01 -3.47 0.57
CA ALA A 119 19.05 -2.09 1.03
C ALA A 119 18.03 -1.24 0.26
N GLN A 120 17.08 -0.64 0.98
CA GLN A 120 16.12 0.31 0.40
C GLN A 120 16.60 1.75 0.69
N PRO A 121 17.21 2.47 -0.28
CA PRO A 121 17.54 3.89 -0.13
C PRO A 121 16.26 4.73 0.00
N LEU A 122 16.35 5.97 0.50
CA LEU A 122 15.17 6.82 0.74
C LEU A 122 14.27 6.98 -0.50
N ALA A 123 14.89 7.04 -1.70
CA ALA A 123 14.19 7.05 -2.98
C ALA A 123 13.30 5.81 -3.23
N SER A 124 13.61 4.68 -2.58
CA SER A 124 12.83 3.42 -2.62
C SER A 124 11.85 3.29 -1.44
N ARG A 125 11.97 4.14 -0.42
CA ARG A 125 11.09 4.17 0.77
C ARG A 125 9.93 5.15 0.62
N VAL A 126 10.08 6.15 -0.24
CA VAL A 126 8.94 6.88 -0.76
C VAL A 126 8.12 5.84 -1.51
N ARG A 127 6.95 5.47 -0.96
CA ARG A 127 5.94 4.70 -1.70
C ARG A 127 5.88 5.33 -3.09
N PRO A 128 5.95 4.56 -4.18
CA PRO A 128 5.83 5.15 -5.49
C PRO A 128 4.48 5.87 -5.53
N THR A 129 4.50 7.20 -5.37
CA THR A 129 3.57 8.05 -6.10
C THR A 129 3.75 7.58 -7.54
N PRO A 130 2.69 7.11 -8.20
CA PRO A 130 2.82 6.60 -9.56
C PRO A 130 3.64 7.61 -10.34
N VAL A 131 4.82 7.20 -10.81
CA VAL A 131 5.68 8.08 -11.61
C VAL A 131 4.93 8.27 -12.92
N MET A 132 4.10 9.29 -12.92
CA MET A 132 3.36 9.74 -14.09
C MET A 132 4.40 10.12 -15.12
N THR A 133 4.33 9.49 -16.30
CA THR A 133 5.09 9.93 -17.47
C THR A 133 4.84 11.43 -17.67
N GLY A 134 5.79 12.17 -18.28
CA GLY A 134 5.63 13.63 -18.46
C GLY A 134 4.28 14.01 -19.08
N ASP A 135 3.76 13.17 -19.98
CA ASP A 135 2.44 13.31 -20.58
C ASP A 135 1.29 13.13 -19.57
N THR A 136 1.42 12.20 -18.63
CA THR A 136 0.40 11.96 -17.59
C THR A 136 0.40 13.09 -16.57
N GLU A 137 1.57 13.64 -16.20
CA GLU A 137 1.67 14.79 -15.32
C GLU A 137 1.04 16.05 -15.95
N ALA A 138 1.29 16.28 -17.25
CA ALA A 138 0.65 17.35 -18.00
C ALA A 138 -0.88 17.19 -18.06
N ARG A 139 -1.37 15.96 -18.30
CA ARG A 139 -2.83 15.65 -18.33
C ARG A 139 -3.50 15.87 -16.98
N VAL A 140 -2.86 15.45 -15.87
CA VAL A 140 -3.40 15.69 -14.53
C VAL A 140 -3.42 17.17 -14.21
N ARG A 141 -2.35 17.92 -14.52
CA ARG A 141 -2.33 19.39 -14.35
C ARG A 141 -3.47 20.06 -15.12
N ALA A 142 -3.66 19.69 -16.38
CA ALA A 142 -4.75 20.21 -17.21
C ALA A 142 -6.14 19.87 -16.63
N ALA A 143 -6.34 18.64 -16.15
CA ALA A 143 -7.59 18.21 -15.54
C ALA A 143 -7.89 18.95 -14.22
N LEU A 144 -6.87 19.16 -13.38
CA LEU A 144 -7.00 19.95 -12.16
C LEU A 144 -7.40 21.40 -12.45
N GLU A 145 -6.80 22.01 -13.47
CA GLU A 145 -7.12 23.38 -13.88
C GLU A 145 -8.54 23.49 -14.46
N GLN A 146 -8.95 22.52 -15.28
CA GLN A 146 -10.31 22.47 -15.82
C GLN A 146 -11.36 22.33 -14.70
N LEU A 147 -11.10 21.47 -13.71
CA LEU A 147 -11.98 21.31 -12.56
C LEU A 147 -12.02 22.57 -11.70
N ARG A 148 -10.89 23.27 -11.54
CA ARG A 148 -10.84 24.55 -10.84
C ARG A 148 -11.70 25.60 -11.54
N GLN A 149 -11.56 25.79 -12.85
CA GLN A 149 -12.36 26.76 -13.62
C GLN A 149 -13.87 26.44 -13.57
N ARG A 150 -14.22 25.14 -13.61
CA ARG A 150 -15.60 24.70 -13.46
C ARG A 150 -16.18 25.04 -12.09
N LEU A 151 -15.37 24.92 -11.03
CA LEU A 151 -15.78 25.28 -9.67
C LEU A 151 -15.79 26.79 -9.41
N GLU A 152 -15.01 27.57 -10.16
CA GLU A 152 -15.09 29.03 -10.15
C GLU A 152 -16.40 29.53 -10.79
N SER A 153 -16.86 28.87 -11.85
CA SER A 153 -18.12 29.23 -12.53
C SER A 153 -19.37 28.67 -11.83
N ASP A 154 -19.29 27.46 -11.28
CA ASP A 154 -20.35 26.85 -10.46
C ASP A 154 -19.78 26.21 -9.16
N PRO A 155 -19.73 26.98 -8.06
CA PRO A 155 -19.25 26.48 -6.78
C PRO A 155 -20.14 25.39 -6.14
N LYS A 156 -21.35 25.15 -6.69
CA LYS A 156 -22.30 24.15 -6.17
C LYS A 156 -22.27 22.85 -6.96
N ASP A 157 -21.36 22.69 -7.91
CA ASP A 157 -21.22 21.48 -8.70
C ASP A 157 -20.60 20.34 -7.89
N VAL A 158 -21.47 19.49 -7.32
CA VAL A 158 -21.09 18.29 -6.55
C VAL A 158 -20.19 17.35 -7.35
N ALA A 159 -20.47 17.17 -8.65
CA ALA A 159 -19.71 16.27 -9.49
C ALA A 159 -18.29 16.78 -9.74
N ALA A 160 -18.13 18.10 -9.90
CA ALA A 160 -16.82 18.73 -10.01
C ALA A 160 -16.00 18.63 -8.71
N TRP A 161 -16.62 18.86 -7.55
CA TRP A 161 -15.96 18.66 -6.24
C TRP A 161 -15.54 17.21 -6.01
N LEU A 162 -16.42 16.25 -6.33
CA LEU A 162 -16.13 14.82 -6.24
C LEU A 162 -14.97 14.41 -7.18
N ALA A 163 -14.99 14.86 -8.42
CA ALA A 163 -13.93 14.59 -9.39
C ALA A 163 -12.59 15.19 -8.96
N LEU A 164 -12.60 16.42 -8.43
CA LEU A 164 -11.40 17.08 -7.88
C LEU A 164 -10.82 16.28 -6.72
N GLY A 165 -11.67 15.84 -5.80
CA GLY A 165 -11.29 14.99 -4.68
C GLY A 165 -10.60 13.72 -5.11
N ARG A 166 -11.23 12.96 -6.03
CA ARG A 166 -10.68 11.70 -6.54
C ARG A 166 -9.37 11.88 -7.31
N LEU A 167 -9.28 12.92 -8.13
CA LEU A 167 -8.06 13.20 -8.89
C LEU A 167 -6.89 13.52 -7.95
N ARG A 168 -7.13 14.35 -6.93
CA ARG A 168 -6.14 14.68 -5.88
C ARG A 168 -5.72 13.44 -5.11
N LEU A 169 -6.67 12.59 -4.74
CA LEU A 169 -6.38 11.32 -4.08
C LEU A 169 -5.52 10.41 -4.96
N GLY A 170 -5.82 10.33 -6.25
CA GLY A 170 -5.05 9.55 -7.23
C GLY A 170 -3.59 10.01 -7.40
N VAL A 171 -3.28 11.27 -7.11
CA VAL A 171 -1.90 11.80 -7.08
C VAL A 171 -1.30 11.92 -5.69
N GLY A 172 -1.93 11.30 -4.68
CA GLY A 172 -1.43 11.24 -3.30
C GLY A 172 -1.68 12.49 -2.45
N GLN A 173 -2.39 13.49 -2.98
CA GLN A 173 -2.77 14.72 -2.26
C GLN A 173 -4.01 14.48 -1.38
N SER A 174 -3.85 13.66 -0.35
CA SER A 174 -4.98 13.12 0.44
C SER A 174 -5.69 14.18 1.29
N SER A 175 -4.94 15.14 1.84
CA SER A 175 -5.50 16.27 2.61
C SER A 175 -6.34 17.19 1.72
N GLU A 176 -5.81 17.55 0.56
CA GLU A 176 -6.47 18.39 -0.42
C GLU A 176 -7.66 17.69 -1.07
N ALA A 177 -7.61 16.35 -1.19
CA ALA A 177 -8.73 15.52 -1.61
C ALA A 177 -9.85 15.56 -0.56
N ALA A 178 -9.52 15.33 0.72
CA ALA A 178 -10.49 15.39 1.81
C ALA A 178 -11.17 16.77 1.90
N ALA A 179 -10.42 17.86 1.72
CA ALA A 179 -10.97 19.21 1.68
C ALA A 179 -12.01 19.40 0.55
N ALA A 180 -11.68 18.99 -0.69
CA ALA A 180 -12.61 19.07 -1.81
C ALA A 180 -13.86 18.19 -1.60
N LEU A 181 -13.69 17.01 -1.01
CA LEU A 181 -14.78 16.07 -0.76
C LEU A 181 -15.69 16.49 0.40
N ARG A 182 -15.19 17.27 1.37
CA ARG A 182 -16.03 17.92 2.39
C ARG A 182 -16.98 18.94 1.77
N GLU A 183 -16.56 19.68 0.73
CA GLU A 183 -17.47 20.57 -0.01
C GLU A 183 -18.53 19.77 -0.78
N ALA A 184 -18.13 18.66 -1.43
CA ALA A 184 -19.09 17.75 -2.06
C ALA A 184 -20.10 17.20 -1.04
N GLU A 185 -19.65 16.79 0.15
CA GLU A 185 -20.53 16.28 1.22
C GLU A 185 -21.48 17.36 1.72
N ARG A 186 -21.00 18.59 1.93
CA ARG A 186 -21.83 19.72 2.36
C ARG A 186 -22.98 20.00 1.38
N LEU A 187 -22.73 19.84 0.08
CA LEU A 187 -23.72 20.06 -0.97
C LEU A 187 -24.64 18.85 -1.18
N ALA A 188 -24.14 17.63 -0.96
CA ALA A 188 -24.87 16.38 -1.15
C ALA A 188 -24.58 15.37 -0.02
N PRO A 189 -25.11 15.58 1.19
CA PRO A 189 -24.73 14.83 2.39
C PRO A 189 -25.12 13.34 2.36
N ASP A 190 -26.08 12.98 1.52
CA ASP A 190 -26.58 11.60 1.41
C ASP A 190 -26.09 10.90 0.13
N ASN A 191 -25.24 11.55 -0.67
CA ASN A 191 -24.70 10.95 -1.88
C ASN A 191 -23.66 9.88 -1.51
N VAL A 192 -24.00 8.61 -1.78
CA VAL A 192 -23.17 7.43 -1.47
C VAL A 192 -21.76 7.55 -2.04
N GLU A 193 -21.63 8.07 -3.26
CA GLU A 193 -20.35 8.19 -3.94
C GLU A 193 -19.42 9.21 -3.26
N VAL A 194 -20.01 10.33 -2.81
CA VAL A 194 -19.31 11.35 -2.03
C VAL A 194 -18.90 10.84 -0.66
N LEU A 195 -19.80 10.15 0.05
CA LEU A 195 -19.53 9.56 1.36
C LEU A 195 -18.36 8.59 1.30
N MET A 196 -18.36 7.67 0.32
CA MET A 196 -17.28 6.71 0.13
C MET A 196 -15.95 7.39 -0.21
N ALA A 197 -15.95 8.33 -1.16
CA ALA A 197 -14.74 9.02 -1.58
C ALA A 197 -14.14 9.84 -0.44
N LEU A 198 -14.96 10.54 0.36
CA LEU A 198 -14.47 11.30 1.51
C LEU A 198 -13.90 10.37 2.60
N ALA A 199 -14.60 9.28 2.92
CA ALA A 199 -14.13 8.30 3.90
C ALA A 199 -12.78 7.69 3.50
N GLU A 200 -12.62 7.38 2.21
CA GLU A 200 -11.37 6.90 1.65
C GLU A 200 -10.27 7.96 1.75
N ALA A 201 -10.55 9.21 1.34
CA ALA A 201 -9.57 10.31 1.44
C ALA A 201 -9.10 10.54 2.89
N LEU A 202 -10.01 10.49 3.87
CA LEU A 202 -9.67 10.57 5.30
C LEU A 202 -8.81 9.40 5.76
N THR A 203 -9.06 8.20 5.22
CA THR A 203 -8.25 7.01 5.53
C THR A 203 -6.84 7.15 4.98
N PHE A 204 -6.68 7.65 3.74
CA PHE A 204 -5.37 7.92 3.16
C PHE A 204 -4.63 9.08 3.84
N GLU A 205 -5.34 10.15 4.21
CA GLU A 205 -4.80 11.26 5.01
C GLU A 205 -4.24 10.74 6.34
N ALA A 206 -4.93 9.78 6.97
CA ALA A 206 -4.48 9.08 8.16
C ALA A 206 -3.55 7.89 7.88
N GLN A 207 -2.87 7.88 6.74
CA GLN A 207 -1.85 6.88 6.35
C GLN A 207 -2.34 5.42 6.33
N GLY A 208 -3.62 5.21 6.04
CA GLY A 208 -4.28 3.91 6.01
C GLY A 208 -5.04 3.55 7.29
N SER A 209 -5.01 4.43 8.30
CA SER A 209 -5.84 4.28 9.51
C SER A 209 -7.27 4.70 9.24
N VAL A 210 -8.24 3.82 9.52
CA VAL A 210 -9.66 4.13 9.37
C VAL A 210 -10.12 4.88 10.63
N THR A 211 -10.05 6.20 10.56
CA THR A 211 -10.45 7.07 11.68
C THR A 211 -11.94 6.92 12.02
N PRO A 212 -12.38 7.30 13.24
CA PRO A 212 -13.81 7.29 13.58
C PRO A 212 -14.68 8.10 12.60
N ALA A 213 -14.16 9.21 12.06
CA ALA A 213 -14.85 10.01 11.06
C ALA A 213 -15.01 9.26 9.73
N ALA A 214 -13.94 8.61 9.24
CA ALA A 214 -14.00 7.78 8.03
C ALA A 214 -14.97 6.61 8.22
N ARG A 215 -14.91 5.94 9.36
CA ARG A 215 -15.80 4.84 9.72
C ARG A 215 -17.28 5.26 9.67
N ALA A 216 -17.64 6.39 10.29
CA ALA A 216 -19.01 6.89 10.30
C ALA A 216 -19.55 7.17 8.89
N LEU A 217 -18.71 7.65 7.97
CA LEU A 217 -19.07 7.86 6.57
C LEU A 217 -19.29 6.55 5.81
N PHE A 218 -18.44 5.55 6.03
CA PHE A 218 -18.64 4.21 5.47
C PHE A 218 -19.93 3.55 6.00
N GLU A 219 -20.24 3.70 7.28
CA GLU A 219 -21.49 3.19 7.89
C GLU A 219 -22.73 3.89 7.30
N ARG A 220 -22.67 5.21 7.08
CA ARG A 220 -23.72 5.96 6.37
C ARG A 220 -23.91 5.47 4.94
N ALA A 221 -22.83 5.21 4.22
CA ALA A 221 -22.91 4.65 2.86
C ALA A 221 -23.56 3.25 2.87
N LEU A 222 -23.20 2.39 3.82
CA LEU A 222 -23.79 1.06 3.97
C LEU A 222 -25.27 1.07 4.38
N THR A 223 -25.72 2.14 5.05
CA THR A 223 -27.15 2.34 5.34
C THR A 223 -27.96 2.55 4.05
N LYS A 224 -27.34 3.13 3.00
CA LYS A 224 -27.99 3.34 1.70
C LYS A 224 -27.88 2.10 0.81
N ASP A 225 -26.72 1.46 0.77
CA ASP A 225 -26.50 0.20 0.07
C ASP A 225 -25.61 -0.75 0.89
N PRO A 226 -26.19 -1.80 1.51
CA PRO A 226 -25.44 -2.75 2.32
C PRO A 226 -24.41 -3.60 1.56
N LYS A 227 -24.47 -3.64 0.22
CA LYS A 227 -23.63 -4.52 -0.62
C LYS A 227 -22.35 -3.84 -1.12
N LEU A 228 -22.12 -2.57 -0.78
CA LEU A 228 -20.94 -1.83 -1.24
C LEU A 228 -19.64 -2.48 -0.73
N ALA A 229 -18.81 -2.94 -1.66
CA ALA A 229 -17.58 -3.67 -1.35
C ALA A 229 -16.54 -2.82 -0.59
N GLY A 230 -16.30 -1.59 -1.05
CA GLY A 230 -15.33 -0.66 -0.44
C GLY A 230 -15.59 -0.39 1.04
N PRO A 231 -16.79 0.09 1.42
CA PRO A 231 -17.17 0.27 2.81
C PRO A 231 -17.07 -1.02 3.64
N ARG A 232 -17.54 -2.18 3.14
CA ARG A 232 -17.41 -3.46 3.85
C ARG A 232 -15.93 -3.80 4.12
N TYR A 233 -15.05 -3.55 3.17
CA TYR A 233 -13.61 -3.74 3.34
C TYR A 233 -13.03 -2.80 4.41
N TYR A 234 -13.29 -1.49 4.31
CA TYR A 234 -12.72 -0.50 5.24
C TYR A 234 -13.29 -0.61 6.66
N ILE A 235 -14.54 -1.02 6.85
CA ILE A 235 -15.06 -1.32 8.19
C ILE A 235 -14.34 -2.54 8.79
N GLY A 236 -14.07 -3.58 7.98
CA GLY A 236 -13.28 -4.73 8.44
C GLY A 236 -11.85 -4.33 8.80
N LEU A 237 -11.26 -3.41 8.04
CA LEU A 237 -9.96 -2.82 8.37
C LEU A 237 -10.00 -2.04 9.70
N ALA A 238 -11.08 -1.28 9.95
CA ALA A 238 -11.27 -0.57 11.22
C ALA A 238 -11.42 -1.53 12.40
N GLU A 239 -12.16 -2.64 12.23
CA GLU A 239 -12.31 -3.71 13.23
C GLU A 239 -10.95 -4.34 13.54
N LEU A 240 -10.16 -4.64 12.52
CA LEU A 240 -8.80 -5.16 12.68
C LEU A 240 -7.89 -4.18 13.42
N GLN A 241 -7.94 -2.89 13.07
CA GLN A 241 -7.15 -1.83 13.73
C GLN A 241 -7.56 -1.62 15.19
N ALA A 242 -8.82 -1.92 15.53
CA ALA A 242 -9.30 -1.96 16.91
C ALA A 242 -8.92 -3.25 17.66
N GLY A 243 -8.25 -4.21 16.99
CA GLY A 243 -7.83 -5.48 17.56
C GLY A 243 -8.85 -6.61 17.43
N ASP A 244 -10.01 -6.37 16.81
CA ASP A 244 -11.03 -7.40 16.58
C ASP A 244 -10.81 -8.10 15.24
N ALA A 245 -9.77 -8.94 15.19
CA ALA A 245 -9.46 -9.73 14.02
C ALA A 245 -10.60 -10.70 13.64
N LYS A 246 -11.41 -11.15 14.61
CA LYS A 246 -12.52 -12.07 14.36
C LYS A 246 -13.66 -11.37 13.61
N ALA A 247 -14.05 -10.17 14.04
CA ALA A 247 -15.06 -9.38 13.34
C ALA A 247 -14.59 -8.98 11.93
N ALA A 248 -13.34 -8.53 11.80
CA ALA A 248 -12.74 -8.19 10.51
C ALA A 248 -12.79 -9.38 9.53
N LEU A 249 -12.36 -10.56 9.97
CA LEU A 249 -12.40 -11.78 9.18
C LEU A 249 -13.83 -12.15 8.79
N ALA A 250 -14.79 -12.13 9.73
CA ALA A 250 -16.19 -12.42 9.40
C ALA A 250 -16.72 -11.50 8.30
N ARG A 251 -16.47 -10.20 8.41
CA ARG A 251 -16.93 -9.22 7.43
C ARG A 251 -16.30 -9.41 6.05
N TRP A 252 -15.00 -9.65 6.00
CA TRP A 252 -14.29 -9.89 4.74
C TRP A 252 -14.66 -11.22 4.11
N LEU A 253 -14.95 -12.24 4.92
CA LEU A 253 -15.48 -13.51 4.44
C LEU A 253 -16.88 -13.33 3.83
N ASP A 254 -17.77 -12.57 4.46
CA ASP A 254 -19.08 -12.28 3.85
C ASP A 254 -18.91 -11.48 2.55
N LEU A 255 -17.98 -10.52 2.52
CA LEU A 255 -17.67 -9.75 1.32
C LEU A 255 -17.16 -10.65 0.18
N GLU A 256 -16.26 -11.59 0.49
CA GLU A 256 -15.76 -12.58 -0.47
C GLU A 256 -16.91 -13.45 -1.01
N ALA A 257 -17.84 -13.88 -0.16
CA ALA A 257 -18.97 -14.73 -0.54
C ALA A 257 -19.96 -14.02 -1.47
N ASP A 258 -20.23 -12.74 -1.21
CA ASP A 258 -21.19 -11.94 -1.98
C ASP A 258 -20.60 -11.35 -3.27
N SER A 259 -19.29 -11.43 -3.46
CA SER A 259 -18.61 -10.82 -4.61
C SER A 259 -18.77 -11.68 -5.89
N PRO A 260 -18.90 -11.05 -7.07
CA PRO A 260 -18.79 -11.74 -8.35
C PRO A 260 -17.47 -12.49 -8.47
N ALA A 261 -17.48 -13.69 -9.06
CA ALA A 261 -16.32 -14.57 -9.10
C ALA A 261 -15.08 -13.98 -9.82
N ASP A 262 -15.28 -12.98 -10.68
CA ASP A 262 -14.24 -12.30 -11.44
C ASP A 262 -13.93 -10.89 -10.94
N ALA A 263 -14.44 -10.51 -9.77
CA ALA A 263 -14.15 -9.23 -9.17
C ALA A 263 -12.63 -9.05 -8.96
N PRO A 264 -12.02 -7.97 -9.49
CA PRO A 264 -10.57 -7.83 -9.57
C PRO A 264 -9.88 -7.73 -8.20
N TRP A 265 -10.62 -7.35 -7.15
CA TRP A 265 -10.12 -7.23 -5.77
C TRP A 265 -10.14 -8.54 -4.98
N LEU A 266 -10.79 -9.60 -5.47
CA LEU A 266 -10.97 -10.85 -4.71
C LEU A 266 -9.64 -11.52 -4.33
N ALA A 267 -8.64 -11.49 -5.21
CA ALA A 267 -7.33 -12.06 -4.93
C ALA A 267 -6.63 -11.30 -3.78
N THR A 268 -6.69 -9.96 -3.80
CA THR A 268 -6.13 -9.11 -2.74
C THR A 268 -6.86 -9.32 -1.41
N LEU A 269 -8.19 -9.39 -1.45
CA LEU A 269 -9.00 -9.67 -0.26
C LEU A 269 -8.69 -11.05 0.33
N ALA A 270 -8.58 -12.08 -0.50
CA ALA A 270 -8.25 -13.43 -0.06
C ALA A 270 -6.87 -13.51 0.61
N ALA A 271 -5.87 -12.82 0.05
CA ALA A 271 -4.53 -12.72 0.63
C ALA A 271 -4.56 -12.01 1.99
N GLU A 272 -5.35 -10.94 2.12
CA GLU A 272 -5.50 -10.19 3.37
C GLU A 272 -6.21 -11.04 4.45
N ILE A 273 -7.28 -11.74 4.09
CA ILE A 273 -7.96 -12.70 4.96
C ILE A 273 -6.96 -13.75 5.44
N GLU A 274 -6.16 -14.35 4.55
CA GLU A 274 -5.16 -15.36 4.91
C GLU A 274 -4.10 -14.79 5.87
N ARG A 275 -3.57 -13.60 5.57
CA ARG A 275 -2.57 -12.91 6.40
C ARG A 275 -3.10 -12.69 7.81
N VAL A 276 -4.30 -12.14 7.95
CA VAL A 276 -4.92 -11.86 9.26
C VAL A 276 -5.29 -13.14 9.99
N SER A 277 -5.80 -14.15 9.29
CA SER A 277 -6.11 -15.47 9.86
C SER A 277 -4.88 -16.12 10.48
N LYS A 278 -3.75 -16.12 9.77
CA LYS A 278 -2.47 -16.63 10.25
C LYS A 278 -1.95 -15.84 11.45
N GLN A 279 -2.01 -14.50 11.37
CA GLN A 279 -1.52 -13.64 12.44
C GLN A 279 -2.35 -13.78 13.73
N ALA A 280 -3.67 -13.95 13.60
CA ALA A 280 -4.59 -14.09 14.73
C ALA A 280 -4.74 -15.55 15.21
N GLY A 281 -4.21 -16.53 14.47
CA GLY A 281 -4.40 -17.95 14.76
C GLY A 281 -5.86 -18.42 14.62
N ILE A 282 -6.65 -17.75 13.76
CA ILE A 282 -8.07 -18.05 13.55
C ILE A 282 -8.22 -18.76 12.21
N ASP A 283 -8.78 -19.98 12.22
CA ASP A 283 -9.13 -20.67 10.97
C ASP A 283 -10.42 -20.05 10.38
N PRO A 284 -10.39 -19.49 9.15
CA PRO A 284 -11.57 -18.92 8.50
C PRO A 284 -12.78 -19.86 8.45
N LYS A 285 -12.58 -21.17 8.36
CA LYS A 285 -13.67 -22.16 8.33
C LYS A 285 -14.43 -22.24 9.66
N THR A 286 -13.82 -21.81 10.75
CA THR A 286 -14.52 -21.72 12.06
C THR A 286 -15.49 -20.55 12.11
N ILE A 287 -15.28 -19.52 11.28
CA ILE A 287 -16.17 -18.37 11.13
C ILE A 287 -17.22 -18.65 10.06
N ARG A 288 -16.79 -19.11 8.88
CA ARG A 288 -17.66 -19.41 7.73
C ARG A 288 -17.40 -20.83 7.23
N PRO A 289 -18.12 -21.85 7.75
CA PRO A 289 -17.85 -23.27 7.46
C PRO A 289 -18.03 -23.67 5.99
N ASP A 290 -18.91 -22.98 5.27
CA ASP A 290 -19.18 -23.15 3.84
C ASP A 290 -18.12 -22.49 2.94
N ARG A 291 -17.11 -21.81 3.53
CA ARG A 291 -16.03 -21.18 2.76
C ARG A 291 -15.28 -22.22 1.94
N LYS A 292 -15.42 -22.12 0.62
CA LYS A 292 -14.57 -22.84 -0.34
C LYS A 292 -13.17 -22.24 -0.27
N ALA A 293 -12.14 -23.09 -0.27
CA ALA A 293 -10.77 -22.60 -0.42
C ALA A 293 -10.72 -21.69 -1.66
N PRO A 294 -10.04 -20.52 -1.59
CA PRO A 294 -9.87 -19.70 -2.77
C PRO A 294 -9.34 -20.61 -3.85
N LYS A 295 -10.03 -20.66 -5.02
CA LYS A 295 -9.43 -21.26 -6.21
C LYS A 295 -8.13 -20.50 -6.36
N THR A 296 -7.01 -21.14 -6.02
CA THR A 296 -5.69 -20.59 -6.30
C THR A 296 -5.76 -20.17 -7.75
N ALA A 297 -5.56 -18.87 -8.01
CA ALA A 297 -5.46 -18.36 -9.36
C ALA A 297 -4.68 -19.39 -10.17
N ASP A 298 -5.32 -19.94 -11.19
CA ASP A 298 -4.83 -21.09 -11.95
C ASP A 298 -3.31 -20.98 -12.10
N PRO A 299 -2.49 -21.88 -11.50
CA PRO A 299 -1.05 -21.67 -11.32
C PRO A 299 -0.31 -21.47 -12.64
N ALA A 300 -0.98 -21.72 -13.75
CA ALA A 300 -0.51 -21.49 -15.08
C ALA A 300 -0.48 -19.99 -15.47
N MET A 301 -1.14 -19.05 -14.79
CA MET A 301 -1.00 -17.60 -15.08
C MET A 301 -0.57 -16.81 -13.82
N PRO A 302 0.74 -16.63 -13.61
CA PRO A 302 1.22 -15.57 -12.74
C PRO A 302 0.62 -14.23 -13.18
N GLN A 303 0.09 -13.43 -12.25
CA GLN A 303 -0.06 -12.01 -12.55
C GLN A 303 1.31 -11.46 -12.96
N PRO A 304 1.39 -10.51 -13.90
CA PRO A 304 2.64 -9.85 -14.23
C PRO A 304 3.30 -9.40 -12.92
N GLY A 305 4.48 -9.96 -12.62
CA GLY A 305 5.22 -9.54 -11.45
C GLY A 305 5.62 -8.07 -11.61
N ALA A 306 6.04 -7.41 -10.52
CA ALA A 306 6.55 -6.05 -10.60
C ALA A 306 7.65 -5.90 -11.69
N ASP A 307 8.46 -6.95 -11.88
CA ASP A 307 9.48 -7.03 -12.93
C ASP A 307 8.90 -7.11 -14.35
N ASP A 308 7.78 -7.81 -14.54
CA ASP A 308 7.11 -7.93 -15.84
C ASP A 308 6.46 -6.60 -16.22
N ILE A 309 5.82 -5.92 -15.27
CA ILE A 309 5.25 -4.59 -15.45
C ILE A 309 6.35 -3.59 -15.82
N ALA A 310 7.46 -3.58 -15.06
CA ALA A 310 8.59 -2.69 -15.32
C ALA A 310 9.28 -2.97 -16.67
N ARG A 311 9.26 -4.22 -17.15
CA ARG A 311 9.74 -4.56 -18.50
C ARG A 311 8.80 -4.00 -19.56
N MET A 312 7.49 -4.19 -19.41
CA MET A 312 6.48 -3.71 -20.35
C MET A 312 6.43 -2.18 -20.45
N GLU A 313 6.72 -1.47 -19.36
CA GLU A 313 6.80 -0.01 -19.34
C GLU A 313 7.98 0.55 -20.14
N LYS A 314 9.08 -0.21 -20.23
CA LYS A 314 10.29 0.18 -20.99
C LYS A 314 10.16 -0.07 -22.49
N LEU A 315 9.16 -0.84 -22.92
CA LEU A 315 8.90 -1.10 -24.33
C LEU A 315 8.24 0.11 -25.01
N SER A 316 8.59 0.33 -26.27
CA SER A 316 7.84 1.26 -27.11
C SER A 316 6.36 0.83 -27.21
N PRO A 317 5.43 1.74 -27.56
CA PRO A 317 4.01 1.39 -27.69
C PRO A 317 3.76 0.19 -28.61
N GLN A 318 4.48 0.11 -29.73
CA GLN A 318 4.34 -1.00 -30.71
C GLN A 318 4.89 -2.32 -30.17
N GLU A 319 6.06 -2.32 -29.54
CA GLU A 319 6.64 -3.53 -28.93
C GLU A 319 5.79 -4.04 -27.78
N ARG A 320 5.22 -3.13 -26.99
CA ARG A 320 4.31 -3.44 -25.89
C ARG A 320 3.03 -4.07 -26.41
N GLU A 321 2.44 -3.52 -27.46
CA GLU A 321 1.25 -4.09 -28.11
C GLU A 321 1.54 -5.50 -28.65
N ALA A 322 2.67 -5.69 -29.33
CA ALA A 322 3.11 -7.00 -29.82
C ALA A 322 3.33 -8.00 -28.67
N ALA A 323 3.93 -7.56 -27.56
CA ALA A 323 4.13 -8.38 -26.38
C ALA A 323 2.80 -8.76 -25.71
N ILE A 324 1.84 -7.83 -25.60
CA ILE A 324 0.49 -8.13 -25.07
C ILE A 324 -0.23 -9.12 -25.98
N LYS A 325 -0.21 -8.90 -27.29
CA LYS A 325 -0.80 -9.83 -28.26
C LYS A 325 -0.21 -11.23 -28.11
N GLY A 326 1.10 -11.35 -28.02
CA GLY A 326 1.77 -12.63 -27.80
C GLY A 326 1.42 -13.30 -26.46
N MET A 327 1.16 -12.53 -25.39
CA MET A 327 0.65 -13.09 -24.13
C MET A 327 -0.77 -13.64 -24.27
N VAL A 328 -1.64 -12.92 -24.98
CA VAL A 328 -3.03 -13.33 -25.24
C VAL A 328 -3.08 -14.56 -26.15
N ASP A 329 -2.21 -14.64 -27.16
CA ASP A 329 -2.11 -15.80 -28.04
C ASP A 329 -1.65 -17.05 -27.29
N ARG A 330 -0.67 -16.94 -26.38
CA ARG A 330 -0.27 -18.06 -25.50
C ARG A 330 -1.39 -18.53 -24.59
N LEU A 331 -2.19 -17.60 -24.07
CA LEU A 331 -3.39 -17.95 -23.30
C LEU A 331 -4.38 -18.73 -24.17
N ALA A 332 -4.64 -18.26 -25.40
CA ALA A 332 -5.52 -18.95 -26.33
C ALA A 332 -5.02 -20.36 -26.67
N ASP A 333 -3.72 -20.54 -26.86
CA ASP A 333 -3.13 -21.85 -27.14
C ASP A 333 -3.30 -22.80 -25.96
N ARG A 334 -3.01 -22.37 -24.73
CA ARG A 334 -3.21 -23.21 -23.54
C ARG A 334 -4.66 -23.65 -23.37
N LEU A 335 -5.62 -22.76 -23.63
CA LEU A 335 -7.03 -23.08 -23.48
C LEU A 335 -7.51 -24.16 -24.45
N LYS A 336 -6.76 -24.43 -25.54
CA LYS A 336 -7.00 -25.61 -26.38
C LYS A 336 -6.75 -26.92 -25.62
N ASP A 337 -5.74 -26.94 -24.75
CA ASP A 337 -5.40 -28.09 -23.90
C ASP A 337 -6.22 -28.14 -22.61
N SER A 338 -6.88 -27.04 -22.23
CA SER A 338 -7.76 -26.92 -21.07
C SER A 338 -9.15 -26.40 -21.47
N PRO A 339 -9.92 -27.16 -22.28
CA PRO A 339 -11.16 -26.69 -22.89
C PRO A 339 -12.30 -26.45 -21.89
N ASP A 340 -12.18 -26.98 -20.67
CA ASP A 340 -13.17 -26.87 -19.59
C ASP A 340 -12.91 -25.69 -18.64
N ASP A 341 -11.87 -24.89 -18.90
CA ASP A 341 -11.54 -23.70 -18.10
C ASP A 341 -12.44 -22.51 -18.49
N LEU A 342 -13.61 -22.43 -17.87
CA LEU A 342 -14.54 -21.32 -18.05
C LEU A 342 -13.90 -19.96 -17.72
N ASP A 343 -13.14 -19.88 -16.64
CA ASP A 343 -12.55 -18.62 -16.17
C ASP A 343 -11.46 -18.13 -17.14
N GLY A 344 -10.71 -19.07 -17.72
CA GLY A 344 -9.75 -18.82 -18.79
C GLY A 344 -10.39 -18.32 -20.08
N TRP A 345 -11.47 -18.95 -20.55
CA TRP A 345 -12.20 -18.50 -21.75
C TRP A 345 -12.78 -17.09 -21.58
N ARG A 346 -13.37 -16.80 -20.40
CA ARG A 346 -13.86 -15.45 -20.06
C ARG A 346 -12.73 -14.41 -20.08
N ARG A 347 -11.57 -14.77 -19.52
CA ARG A 347 -10.39 -13.90 -19.52
C ARG A 347 -9.87 -13.64 -20.93
N LEU A 348 -9.79 -14.67 -21.77
CA LEU A 348 -9.38 -14.55 -23.17
C LEU A 348 -10.32 -13.63 -23.95
N GLY A 349 -11.63 -13.79 -23.77
CA GLY A 349 -12.65 -12.94 -24.42
C GLY A 349 -12.48 -11.46 -24.08
N ARG A 350 -12.28 -11.13 -22.80
CA ARG A 350 -12.01 -9.74 -22.36
C ARG A 350 -10.69 -9.21 -22.92
N ALA A 351 -9.60 -9.99 -22.84
CA ALA A 351 -8.29 -9.56 -23.29
C ALA A 351 -8.27 -9.24 -24.80
N ARG A 352 -8.90 -10.11 -25.61
CA ARG A 352 -9.06 -9.86 -27.06
C ARG A 352 -9.94 -8.66 -27.35
N GLY A 353 -10.99 -8.44 -26.56
CA GLY A 353 -11.83 -7.25 -26.66
C GLY A 353 -11.04 -5.94 -26.47
N VAL A 354 -10.14 -5.90 -25.49
CA VAL A 354 -9.24 -4.74 -25.25
C VAL A 354 -8.28 -4.52 -26.42
N LEU A 355 -7.81 -5.59 -27.05
CA LEU A 355 -6.96 -5.54 -28.25
C LEU A 355 -7.72 -5.25 -29.54
N ASN A 356 -9.02 -4.96 -29.47
CA ASN A 356 -9.93 -4.82 -30.63
C ASN A 356 -9.97 -6.06 -31.54
N ASP A 357 -9.53 -7.24 -31.06
CA ASP A 357 -9.72 -8.52 -31.72
C ASP A 357 -11.14 -9.05 -31.43
N HIS A 358 -12.13 -8.39 -32.03
CA HIS A 358 -13.54 -8.68 -31.79
C HIS A 358 -13.95 -10.08 -32.26
N ALA A 359 -13.36 -10.56 -33.36
CA ALA A 359 -13.61 -11.90 -33.88
C ALA A 359 -13.06 -12.97 -32.92
N GLY A 360 -11.81 -12.84 -32.48
CA GLY A 360 -11.23 -13.77 -31.51
C GLY A 360 -11.90 -13.68 -30.14
N ALA A 361 -12.37 -12.50 -29.73
CA ALA A 361 -13.16 -12.34 -28.51
C ALA A 361 -14.49 -13.12 -28.60
N ALA A 362 -15.20 -13.01 -29.72
CA ALA A 362 -16.45 -13.73 -29.95
C ALA A 362 -16.26 -15.26 -29.89
N GLU A 363 -15.17 -15.80 -30.45
CA GLU A 363 -14.88 -17.24 -30.34
C GLU A 363 -14.56 -17.66 -28.90
N ALA A 364 -13.85 -16.83 -28.11
CA ALA A 364 -13.60 -17.13 -26.71
C ALA A 364 -14.90 -17.13 -25.87
N TRP A 365 -15.80 -16.17 -26.11
CA TRP A 365 -17.09 -16.11 -25.43
C TRP A 365 -18.02 -17.25 -25.83
N LYS A 366 -17.96 -17.71 -27.07
CA LYS A 366 -18.64 -18.93 -27.52
C LYS A 366 -18.18 -20.18 -26.76
N GLN A 367 -16.88 -20.31 -26.49
CA GLN A 367 -16.37 -21.41 -25.64
C GLN A 367 -16.85 -21.27 -24.19
N ALA A 368 -16.87 -20.05 -23.64
CA ALA A 368 -17.41 -19.80 -22.31
C ALA A 368 -18.90 -20.16 -22.22
N ASP A 369 -19.70 -19.80 -23.22
CA ASP A 369 -21.13 -20.16 -23.29
C ASP A 369 -21.33 -21.68 -23.38
N ARG A 370 -20.46 -22.41 -24.08
CA ARG A 370 -20.53 -23.89 -24.09
C ARG A 370 -20.41 -24.49 -22.68
N LEU A 371 -19.59 -23.90 -21.82
CA LEU A 371 -19.36 -24.38 -20.46
C LEU A 371 -20.41 -23.88 -19.46
N LYS A 372 -21.00 -22.71 -19.71
CA LYS A 372 -22.10 -22.15 -18.93
C LYS A 372 -23.18 -21.56 -19.85
N PRO A 373 -24.05 -22.42 -20.42
CA PRO A 373 -25.02 -21.99 -21.41
C PRO A 373 -26.04 -21.01 -20.86
N ASP A 374 -26.44 -20.06 -21.69
CA ASP A 374 -27.51 -19.10 -21.40
C ASP A 374 -27.25 -18.19 -20.19
N ASP A 375 -26.00 -18.07 -19.77
CA ASP A 375 -25.58 -17.10 -18.76
C ASP A 375 -25.72 -15.67 -19.33
N PRO A 376 -26.55 -14.78 -18.73
CA PRO A 376 -26.83 -13.47 -19.30
C PRO A 376 -25.59 -12.59 -19.49
N GLU A 377 -24.58 -12.73 -18.63
CA GLU A 377 -23.35 -11.95 -18.70
C GLU A 377 -22.47 -12.40 -19.89
N ILE A 378 -22.28 -13.72 -20.06
CA ILE A 378 -21.58 -14.28 -21.21
C ILE A 378 -22.30 -13.91 -22.51
N LEU A 379 -23.63 -14.07 -22.56
CA LEU A 379 -24.40 -13.74 -23.76
C LEU A 379 -24.32 -12.25 -24.12
N ALA A 380 -24.32 -11.35 -23.14
CA ALA A 380 -24.18 -9.91 -23.37
C ALA A 380 -22.81 -9.57 -23.96
N THR A 381 -21.73 -10.00 -23.31
CA THR A 381 -20.36 -9.76 -23.77
C THR A 381 -20.05 -10.42 -25.12
N TRP A 382 -20.62 -11.61 -25.38
CA TRP A 382 -20.54 -12.26 -26.68
C TRP A 382 -21.26 -11.47 -27.77
N ALA A 383 -22.50 -11.02 -27.52
CA ALA A 383 -23.25 -10.19 -28.45
C ALA A 383 -22.50 -8.88 -28.75
N GLU A 384 -21.92 -8.22 -27.75
CA GLU A 384 -21.12 -7.01 -27.95
C GLU A 384 -19.88 -7.27 -28.81
N ALA A 385 -19.16 -8.38 -28.59
CA ALA A 385 -18.01 -8.74 -29.41
C ALA A 385 -18.42 -8.96 -30.88
N LEU A 386 -19.54 -9.64 -31.13
CA LEU A 386 -20.08 -9.85 -32.47
C LEU A 386 -20.51 -8.53 -33.14
N LEU A 387 -21.20 -7.66 -32.40
CA LEU A 387 -21.65 -6.35 -32.89
C LEU A 387 -20.48 -5.44 -33.27
N ARG A 388 -19.43 -5.38 -32.44
CA ARG A 388 -18.22 -4.61 -32.75
C ARG A 388 -17.43 -5.20 -33.92
N GLY A 389 -17.39 -6.52 -34.03
CA GLY A 389 -16.73 -7.22 -35.14
C GLY A 389 -17.44 -7.05 -36.48
N ALA A 390 -18.77 -6.94 -36.48
CA ALA A 390 -19.56 -6.68 -37.69
C ALA A 390 -19.38 -5.25 -38.22
N GLY A 391 -19.00 -4.29 -37.38
CA GLY A 391 -18.91 -2.88 -37.74
C GLY A 391 -20.29 -2.24 -38.03
N PRO A 392 -20.33 -0.98 -38.50
CA PRO A 392 -21.57 -0.31 -38.89
C PRO A 392 -22.14 -0.95 -40.15
N THR A 393 -22.92 -2.00 -39.95
CA THR A 393 -23.59 -2.75 -41.02
C THR A 393 -25.06 -2.37 -41.07
N THR A 394 -25.62 -2.35 -42.28
CA THR A 394 -27.05 -2.06 -42.49
C THR A 394 -27.93 -3.20 -41.94
N GLU A 395 -27.42 -4.43 -41.88
CA GLU A 395 -28.11 -5.61 -41.37
C GLU A 395 -27.21 -6.39 -40.41
N LEU A 396 -27.78 -6.82 -39.28
CA LEU A 396 -27.07 -7.61 -38.29
C LEU A 396 -26.90 -9.06 -38.78
N PRO A 397 -25.69 -9.65 -38.66
CA PRO A 397 -25.48 -11.05 -38.99
C PRO A 397 -26.37 -11.99 -38.17
N GLU A 398 -26.87 -13.06 -38.79
CA GLU A 398 -27.74 -14.05 -38.12
C GLU A 398 -27.11 -14.65 -36.84
N PRO A 399 -25.80 -14.99 -36.79
CA PRO A 399 -25.19 -15.45 -35.54
C PRO A 399 -25.34 -14.46 -34.38
N THR A 400 -25.30 -13.15 -34.67
CA THR A 400 -25.50 -12.09 -33.67
C THR A 400 -26.96 -12.07 -33.21
N LEU A 401 -27.92 -12.18 -34.13
CA LEU A 401 -29.35 -12.23 -33.80
C LEU A 401 -29.72 -13.46 -32.96
N VAL A 402 -29.06 -14.60 -33.18
CA VAL A 402 -29.24 -15.80 -32.36
C VAL A 402 -28.80 -15.54 -30.92
N VAL A 403 -27.61 -14.98 -30.71
CA VAL A 403 -27.09 -14.66 -29.37
C VAL A 403 -27.96 -13.61 -28.67
N LEU A 404 -28.37 -12.55 -29.39
CA LEU A 404 -29.26 -11.52 -28.85
C LEU A 404 -30.63 -12.07 -28.43
N ARG A 405 -31.23 -12.99 -29.21
CA ARG A 405 -32.48 -13.66 -28.85
C ARG A 405 -32.33 -14.54 -27.60
N ARG A 406 -31.21 -15.27 -27.49
CA ARG A 406 -30.89 -16.02 -26.27
C ARG A 406 -30.73 -15.09 -25.07
N LEU A 407 -30.06 -13.94 -25.26
CA LEU A 407 -29.89 -12.92 -24.21
C LEU A 407 -31.23 -12.33 -23.76
N GLU A 408 -32.13 -12.00 -24.67
CA GLU A 408 -33.47 -11.53 -24.34
C GLU A 408 -34.26 -12.56 -23.53
N LYS A 409 -34.12 -13.86 -23.87
CA LYS A 409 -34.77 -14.94 -23.12
C LYS A 409 -34.19 -15.09 -21.71
N ALA A 410 -32.86 -15.04 -21.58
CA ALA A 410 -32.16 -15.21 -20.30
C ALA A 410 -32.28 -13.95 -19.41
N ASN A 411 -32.36 -12.76 -20.01
CA ASN A 411 -32.57 -11.49 -19.36
C ASN A 411 -33.54 -10.62 -20.18
N PRO A 412 -34.86 -10.68 -19.89
CA PRO A 412 -35.89 -9.91 -20.59
C PRO A 412 -35.75 -8.39 -20.52
N ASN A 413 -34.94 -7.90 -19.58
CA ASN A 413 -34.63 -6.50 -19.37
C ASN A 413 -33.20 -6.17 -19.83
N SER A 414 -32.63 -6.93 -20.77
CA SER A 414 -31.34 -6.57 -21.37
C SER A 414 -31.54 -5.41 -22.35
N GLY A 415 -31.09 -4.22 -21.97
CA GLY A 415 -31.17 -3.03 -22.84
C GLY A 415 -30.47 -3.22 -24.18
N LEU A 416 -29.34 -3.94 -24.20
CA LEU A 416 -28.62 -4.32 -25.41
C LEU A 416 -29.49 -5.18 -26.34
N ALA A 417 -30.09 -6.24 -25.81
CA ALA A 417 -30.93 -7.13 -26.61
C ALA A 417 -32.19 -6.42 -27.11
N LEU A 418 -32.89 -5.69 -26.23
CA LEU A 418 -34.08 -4.94 -26.58
C LEU A 418 -33.82 -3.92 -27.70
N PHE A 419 -32.69 -3.20 -27.65
CA PHE A 419 -32.33 -2.21 -28.67
C PHE A 419 -32.08 -2.86 -30.03
N TYR A 420 -31.17 -3.83 -30.10
CA TYR A 420 -30.76 -4.41 -31.38
C TYR A 420 -31.82 -5.35 -31.99
N LEU A 421 -32.59 -6.07 -31.16
CA LEU A 421 -33.70 -6.89 -31.65
C LEU A 421 -34.89 -6.05 -32.08
N ALA A 422 -35.15 -4.90 -31.45
CA ALA A 422 -36.14 -3.95 -31.96
C ALA A 422 -35.75 -3.47 -33.37
N GLU A 423 -34.48 -3.07 -33.55
CA GLU A 423 -33.97 -2.61 -34.83
C GLU A 423 -34.04 -3.71 -35.92
N ALA A 424 -33.74 -4.95 -35.56
CA ALA A 424 -33.88 -6.10 -36.45
C ALA A 424 -35.35 -6.37 -36.81
N ALA A 425 -36.27 -6.28 -35.84
CA ALA A 425 -37.70 -6.44 -36.05
C ALA A 425 -38.28 -5.34 -36.97
N GLU A 426 -37.86 -4.07 -36.79
CA GLU A 426 -38.26 -2.97 -37.67
C GLU A 426 -37.88 -3.24 -39.13
N ARG A 427 -36.66 -3.72 -39.37
CA ARG A 427 -36.18 -4.05 -40.73
C ARG A 427 -36.90 -5.25 -41.32
N ALA A 428 -37.20 -6.26 -40.49
CA ALA A 428 -37.96 -7.43 -40.90
C ALA A 428 -39.45 -7.14 -41.14
N GLY A 429 -39.93 -5.92 -40.86
CA GLY A 429 -41.34 -5.57 -40.95
C GLY A 429 -42.18 -6.08 -39.78
N ASP A 430 -41.57 -6.67 -38.74
CA ASP A 430 -42.22 -7.05 -37.48
C ASP A 430 -42.41 -5.82 -36.61
N ARG A 431 -43.38 -5.00 -37.00
CA ARG A 431 -43.71 -3.74 -36.35
C ARG A 431 -44.13 -3.93 -34.89
N ASP A 432 -44.96 -4.93 -34.61
CA ASP A 432 -45.46 -5.19 -33.26
C ASP A 432 -44.34 -5.66 -32.32
N GLY A 433 -43.46 -6.54 -32.82
CA GLY A 433 -42.28 -6.99 -32.09
C GLY A 433 -41.28 -5.86 -31.81
N ALA A 434 -41.11 -4.92 -32.75
CA ALA A 434 -40.29 -3.72 -32.56
C ALA A 434 -40.87 -2.80 -31.48
N ILE A 435 -42.15 -2.42 -31.59
CA ILE A 435 -42.83 -1.53 -30.64
C ILE A 435 -42.80 -2.13 -29.23
N SER A 436 -43.06 -3.43 -29.10
CA SER A 436 -43.04 -4.13 -27.80
C SER A 436 -41.69 -4.00 -27.08
N ARG A 437 -40.59 -4.20 -27.81
CA ARG A 437 -39.22 -4.08 -27.26
C ARG A 437 -38.84 -2.63 -26.95
N LEU A 438 -39.17 -1.69 -27.83
CA LEU A 438 -38.89 -0.27 -27.61
C LEU A 438 -39.63 0.29 -26.39
N ARG A 439 -40.88 -0.14 -26.14
CA ARG A 439 -41.63 0.26 -24.94
C ARG A 439 -40.94 -0.24 -23.67
N LYS A 440 -40.54 -1.52 -23.63
CA LYS A 440 -39.75 -2.06 -22.50
C LYS A 440 -38.46 -1.26 -22.28
N LEU A 441 -37.74 -0.97 -23.36
CA LEU A 441 -36.49 -0.20 -23.30
C LEU A 441 -36.72 1.22 -22.76
N ARG A 442 -37.78 1.90 -23.20
CA ARG A 442 -38.19 3.22 -22.68
C ARG A 442 -38.50 3.17 -21.19
N ASP A 443 -39.25 2.17 -20.75
CA ASP A 443 -39.72 2.06 -19.37
C ASP A 443 -38.56 1.83 -18.38
N MET A 444 -37.45 1.27 -18.86
CA MET A 444 -36.21 1.14 -18.09
C MET A 444 -35.37 2.42 -18.00
N MET A 445 -35.64 3.45 -18.81
CA MET A 445 -34.84 4.68 -18.86
C MET A 445 -35.41 5.76 -17.93
N PRO A 446 -34.58 6.55 -17.24
CA PRO A 446 -35.04 7.74 -16.53
C PRO A 446 -35.79 8.71 -17.45
N ALA A 447 -36.82 9.37 -16.94
CA ALA A 447 -37.62 10.32 -17.73
C ALA A 447 -36.79 11.47 -18.32
N SER A 448 -35.72 11.88 -17.63
CA SER A 448 -34.80 12.93 -18.06
C SER A 448 -33.73 12.48 -19.07
N ALA A 449 -33.63 11.17 -19.36
CA ALA A 449 -32.58 10.66 -20.23
C ALA A 449 -32.82 11.05 -21.71
N PRO A 450 -31.88 11.72 -22.40
CA PRO A 450 -32.06 12.10 -23.81
C PRO A 450 -32.34 10.91 -24.73
N ALA A 451 -31.78 9.73 -24.42
CA ALA A 451 -32.02 8.49 -25.14
C ALA A 451 -33.50 8.06 -25.10
N ARG A 452 -34.22 8.35 -24.02
CA ARG A 452 -35.64 7.99 -23.86
C ARG A 452 -36.52 8.72 -24.88
N ALA A 453 -36.29 10.02 -25.06
CA ALA A 453 -37.00 10.83 -26.06
C ALA A 453 -36.73 10.38 -27.51
N ALA A 454 -35.57 9.79 -27.78
CA ALA A 454 -35.28 9.19 -29.09
C ALA A 454 -36.06 7.87 -29.30
N VAL A 455 -36.14 7.03 -28.27
CA VAL A 455 -36.93 5.79 -28.29
C VAL A 455 -38.43 6.10 -28.46
N GLU A 456 -38.96 7.10 -27.75
CA GLU A 456 -40.36 7.53 -27.89
C GLU A 456 -40.71 8.00 -29.30
N ARG A 457 -39.84 8.80 -29.93
CA ARG A 457 -40.01 9.20 -31.34
C ARG A 457 -39.99 8.00 -32.29
N ARG A 458 -39.14 7.00 -32.05
CA ARG A 458 -39.12 5.75 -32.84
C ARG A 458 -40.43 4.98 -32.70
N ILE A 459 -40.95 4.84 -31.48
CA ILE A 459 -42.25 4.20 -31.23
C ILE A 459 -43.35 4.93 -32.01
N GLN A 460 -43.43 6.26 -31.90
CA GLN A 460 -44.45 7.05 -32.60
C GLN A 460 -44.37 6.90 -34.14
N ALA A 461 -43.16 6.98 -34.70
CA ALA A 461 -42.95 6.83 -36.14
C ALA A 461 -43.37 5.44 -36.65
N LEU A 462 -43.11 4.40 -35.85
CA LEU A 462 -43.59 3.06 -36.15
C LEU A 462 -45.11 2.98 -36.03
N GLU A 463 -45.73 3.65 -35.07
CA GLU A 463 -47.17 3.68 -34.89
C GLU A 463 -47.94 4.35 -36.05
N GLU A 464 -47.34 5.36 -36.68
CA GLU A 464 -47.95 6.15 -37.77
C GLU A 464 -47.86 5.49 -39.16
N LYS A 465 -46.86 4.63 -39.40
CA LYS A 465 -46.67 3.91 -40.69
C LYS A 465 -47.68 2.77 -40.88
N LYS A 466 -48.95 3.09 -41.18
CA LYS A 466 -50.02 2.10 -41.44
C LYS A 466 -49.72 1.16 -42.60
#